data_AF-A0A0N4UQI7-F1
#
_entry.id   AF-A0A0N4UQI7-F1
#
_cell.length_a   1.000
_cell.length_b   1.000
_cell.length_c   1.000
_cell.angle_alpha   90.00
_cell.angle_beta   90.00
_cell.angle_gamma   90.00
#
_symmetry.space_group_name_H-M   'P 1'
#
loop_
_entity.id
_entity.type
_entity.pdbx_description
1 polymer ?
#
loop_
_entity_poly.entity_id
_entity_poly.type
_entity_poly.pdbx_seq_one_letter_code
_entity_poly.pdbx_strand_id
1 'polypeptide(L)'
;MADQYKRFIEVCDKFIKQLEIHVFADASNFAYAAAVYALNTGYEKMELLIYAKSRIAPIKGISIPKLELLSILIGALVLHISY
;
A
#
# COMPACT_ATOMS: atom_id res chain seq x y z
N MET A 1 -13.63 18.50 -22.41
CA MET A 1 -12.81 17.37 -21.90
C MET A 1 -12.55 17.52 -20.40
N ALA A 2 -11.99 18.64 -19.91
CA ALA A 2 -11.73 18.85 -18.49
C ALA A 2 -12.98 18.69 -17.59
N ASP A 3 -14.15 19.20 -18.02
CA ASP A 3 -15.40 19.08 -17.25
C ASP A 3 -15.88 17.64 -17.07
N GLN A 4 -15.59 16.75 -18.03
CA GLN A 4 -15.97 15.34 -17.94
C GLN A 4 -15.13 14.62 -16.87
N TYR A 5 -13.83 14.90 -16.81
CA TYR A 5 -12.96 14.36 -15.75
C TYR A 5 -13.36 14.88 -14.38
N LYS A 6 -13.68 16.18 -14.26
CA LYS A 6 -14.18 16.76 -13.01
C LYS A 6 -15.45 16.06 -12.54
N ARG A 7 -16.41 15.85 -13.44
CA ARG A 7 -17.65 15.13 -13.14
C ARG A 7 -17.41 13.67 -12.75
N PHE A 8 -16.47 12.98 -13.39
CA PHE A 8 -16.11 11.62 -13.01
C PHE A 8 -15.48 11.58 -11.61
N ILE A 9 -14.55 12.50 -11.30
CA ILE A 9 -13.94 12.63 -9.97
C ILE A 9 -15.01 12.95 -8.91
N GLU A 10 -15.92 13.89 -9.16
CA GLU A 10 -17.02 14.22 -8.24
C GLU A 10 -17.96 13.04 -7.99
N VAL A 11 -18.23 12.23 -9.01
CA VAL A 11 -19.03 11.01 -8.86
C VAL A 11 -18.28 9.98 -8.04
N CYS A 12 -16.99 9.74 -8.32
CA CYS A 12 -16.14 8.85 -7.52
C CYS A 12 -16.04 9.30 -6.06
N ASP A 13 -15.88 10.61 -5.81
CA ASP A 13 -15.83 11.19 -4.47
C ASP A 13 -17.13 10.93 -3.69
N LYS A 14 -18.29 10.98 -4.36
CA LYS A 14 -19.56 10.59 -3.74
C LYS A 14 -19.65 9.10 -3.36
N PHE A 15 -18.94 8.22 -4.08
CA PHE A 15 -18.91 6.78 -3.80
C PHE A 15 -17.85 6.37 -2.78
N ILE A 16 -16.78 7.17 -2.63
CA ILE A 16 -15.74 6.97 -1.63
C ILE A 16 -16.21 7.59 -0.32
N LYS A 17 -16.90 6.79 0.51
CA LYS A 17 -17.37 7.26 1.82
C LYS A 17 -16.25 7.36 2.84
N GLN A 18 -15.35 6.40 2.81
CA GLN A 18 -14.22 6.31 3.71
C GLN A 18 -13.13 5.50 3.00
N LEU A 19 -11.98 6.13 2.82
CA LEU A 19 -10.80 5.51 2.24
C LEU A 19 -9.87 5.10 3.39
N GLU A 20 -9.56 3.82 3.45
CA GLU A 20 -8.58 3.28 4.38
C GLU A 20 -7.36 2.80 3.59
N ILE A 21 -6.17 3.01 4.15
CA ILE A 21 -4.95 2.46 3.61
C ILE A 21 -4.47 1.33 4.52
N HIS A 22 -4.36 0.13 3.96
CA HIS A 22 -3.92 -1.05 4.66
C HIS A 22 -2.54 -1.44 4.17
N VAL A 23 -1.58 -1.57 5.09
CA VAL A 23 -0.21 -1.97 4.77
C VAL A 23 0.04 -3.35 5.34
N PHE A 24 0.45 -4.27 4.47
CA PHE A 24 0.89 -5.59 4.85
C PHE A 24 2.40 -5.69 4.60
N ALA A 25 3.10 -6.33 5.53
CA ALA A 25 4.53 -6.55 5.48
C ALA A 25 4.81 -8.01 5.82
N ASP A 26 5.73 -8.62 5.08
CA ASP A 26 6.16 -10.00 5.31
C ASP A 26 7.67 -10.11 5.11
N ALA A 27 8.30 -11.05 5.81
CA ALA A 27 9.73 -11.28 5.74
C ALA A 27 10.09 -12.75 5.96
N SER A 28 11.11 -13.19 5.23
CA SER A 28 11.72 -14.51 5.32
C SER A 28 13.23 -14.38 5.27
N ASN A 29 13.96 -15.47 5.52
CA ASN A 29 15.42 -15.51 5.38
C ASN A 29 15.93 -15.18 3.96
N PHE A 30 15.05 -15.19 2.95
CA PHE A 30 15.43 -14.99 1.54
C PHE A 30 14.97 -13.66 0.96
N ALA A 31 13.86 -13.12 1.44
CA ALA A 31 13.28 -11.90 0.92
C ALA A 31 12.36 -11.25 1.95
N TYR A 32 12.14 -9.96 1.79
CA TYR A 32 11.28 -9.14 2.64
C TYR A 32 10.51 -8.15 1.75
N ALA A 33 9.23 -7.92 2.03
CA ALA A 33 8.33 -7.18 1.15
C ALA A 33 7.22 -6.44 1.91
N ALA A 34 6.67 -5.41 1.27
CA ALA A 34 5.46 -4.73 1.71
C ALA A 34 4.48 -4.51 0.54
N ALA A 35 3.19 -4.59 0.83
CA ALA A 35 2.08 -4.32 -0.08
C ALA A 35 1.10 -3.34 0.59
N VAL A 36 0.65 -2.35 -0.19
CA VAL A 36 -0.26 -1.29 0.26
C VAL A 36 -1.53 -1.38 -0.55
N TYR A 37 -2.66 -1.46 0.15
CA TYR A 37 -3.99 -1.51 -0.42
C TYR A 37 -4.78 -0.26 -0.04
N ALA A 38 -5.52 0.28 -1.00
CA ALA A 38 -6.56 1.26 -0.76
C ALA A 38 -7.90 0.52 -0.67
N LEU A 39 -8.61 0.69 0.43
CA LEU A 39 -9.91 0.11 0.69
C LEU A 39 -10.95 1.24 0.76
N ASN A 40 -11.94 1.22 -0.12
CA ASN A 40 -13.16 1.99 0.09
C ASN A 40 -14.10 1.18 0.98
N THR A 41 -14.40 1.67 2.19
CA THR A 41 -15.38 1.05 3.10
C THR A 41 -16.81 1.57 2.90
N GLY A 42 -17.05 2.27 1.78
CA GLY A 42 -18.38 2.70 1.36
C GLY A 42 -19.31 1.58 0.92
N TYR A 43 -20.39 1.95 0.21
CA TYR A 43 -21.41 0.99 -0.24
C TYR A 43 -20.86 -0.08 -1.17
N GLU A 44 -19.89 0.27 -2.00
CA GLU A 44 -19.16 -0.66 -2.85
C GLU A 44 -17.77 -0.84 -2.27
N LYS A 45 -17.56 -1.97 -1.60
CA LYS A 45 -16.25 -2.34 -1.07
C LYS A 45 -15.29 -2.56 -2.24
N MET A 46 -14.35 -1.65 -2.42
CA MET A 46 -13.33 -1.74 -3.46
C MET A 46 -11.97 -1.82 -2.79
N GLU A 47 -11.24 -2.90 -3.05
CA GLU A 47 -9.86 -3.10 -2.61
C GLU A 47 -8.94 -3.01 -3.83
N LEU A 48 -8.01 -2.06 -3.81
CA LEU A 48 -7.04 -1.89 -4.87
C LEU A 48 -5.63 -1.98 -4.31
N LEU A 49 -4.79 -2.83 -4.90
CA LEU A 49 -3.35 -2.78 -4.67
C LEU A 49 -2.80 -1.50 -5.31
N ILE A 50 -2.35 -0.55 -4.49
CA ILE A 50 -1.81 0.73 -4.96
C ILE A 50 -0.28 0.69 -5.08
N TYR A 51 0.38 -0.13 -4.27
CA TYR A 51 1.84 -0.24 -4.27
C TYR A 51 2.28 -1.60 -3.72
N ALA A 52 3.33 -2.16 -4.30
CA ALA A 52 4.04 -3.29 -3.73
C ALA A 52 5.54 -3.18 -4.00
N LYS A 53 6.36 -3.57 -3.02
CA LYS A 53 7.81 -3.64 -3.19
C LYS A 53 8.42 -4.75 -2.35
N SER A 54 9.26 -5.55 -3.00
CA SER A 54 10.04 -6.62 -2.39
C SER A 54 11.53 -6.37 -2.55
N ARG A 55 12.34 -7.00 -1.70
CA ARG A 55 13.80 -6.99 -1.73
C ARG A 55 14.33 -8.36 -1.32
N ILE A 56 15.43 -8.78 -1.95
CA ILE A 56 16.16 -10.00 -1.56
C ILE A 56 16.92 -9.73 -0.25
N ALA A 57 16.88 -10.68 0.67
CA ALA A 57 17.61 -10.60 1.93
C ALA A 57 19.13 -10.66 1.69
N PRO A 58 19.95 -9.90 2.43
CA PRO A 58 21.40 -9.92 2.24
C PRO A 58 22.03 -11.28 2.55
N ILE A 59 22.97 -11.72 1.70
CA ILE A 59 23.67 -13.01 1.84
C ILE A 59 24.42 -13.12 3.18
N LYS A 60 24.92 -12.00 3.72
CA LYS A 60 25.60 -11.95 5.03
C LYS A 60 24.72 -12.38 6.20
N GLY A 61 23.41 -12.52 5.98
CA GLY A 61 22.43 -12.86 7.00
C GLY A 61 22.01 -11.62 7.80
N ILE A 62 20.70 -11.43 7.90
CA ILE A 62 20.06 -10.50 8.82
C ILE A 62 19.00 -11.32 9.56
N SER A 63 18.81 -11.06 10.85
CA SER A 63 17.80 -11.77 11.64
C SER A 63 16.39 -11.49 11.11
N ILE A 64 15.49 -12.48 11.21
CA ILE A 64 14.10 -12.34 10.76
C ILE A 64 13.43 -11.07 11.34
N PRO A 65 13.53 -10.76 12.65
CA PRO A 65 12.92 -9.54 13.20
C PRO A 65 13.44 -8.23 12.56
N LYS A 66 14.71 -8.20 12.12
CA LYS A 66 15.24 -7.03 11.41
C LYS A 66 14.72 -6.95 9.97
N LEU A 67 14.52 -8.10 9.31
CA LEU A 67 13.91 -8.14 7.97
C LEU A 67 12.44 -7.72 8.03
N GLU A 68 11.69 -8.15 9.05
CA GLU A 68 10.31 -7.69 9.30
C GLU A 68 10.26 -6.18 9.50
N LEU A 69 11.17 -5.62 10.31
CA LEU A 69 11.29 -4.18 10.49
C LEU A 69 11.60 -3.44 9.17
N LEU A 70 12.46 -4.02 8.31
CA LEU A 70 12.77 -3.46 6.99
C LEU A 70 11.57 -3.52 6.04
N SER A 71 10.76 -4.59 6.07
CA SER A 71 9.50 -4.67 5.33
C SER A 71 8.54 -3.57 5.76
N ILE A 72 8.34 -3.39 7.07
CA ILE A 72 7.49 -2.32 7.61
C ILE A 72 8.02 -0.94 7.20
N LEU A 73 9.35 -0.73 7.22
CA LEU A 73 9.96 0.51 6.79
C LEU A 73 9.64 0.82 5.31
N ILE A 74 9.68 -0.18 4.42
CA ILE A 74 9.27 0.01 3.03
C ILE A 74 7.81 0.47 2.97
N GLY A 75 6.91 -0.20 3.68
CA GLY A 75 5.49 0.17 3.73
C GLY A 75 5.26 1.59 4.26
N ALA A 76 5.90 1.95 5.37
CA ALA A 76 5.78 3.27 5.99
C ALA A 76 6.32 4.41 5.11
N LEU A 77 7.44 4.17 4.41
CA LEU A 77 8.00 5.16 3.47
C LEU A 77 7.06 5.42 2.29
N VAL A 78 6.32 4.42 1.83
CA VAL A 78 5.35 4.58 0.75
C VAL A 78 4.18 5.46 1.20
N LEU A 79 3.67 5.24 2.42
CA LEU A 79 2.61 6.08 2.99
C LEU A 79 3.02 7.56 3.07
N HIS A 80 4.28 7.84 3.36
CA HIS A 80 4.80 9.21 3.45
C HIS A 80 4.94 9.89 2.08
N ILE A 81 5.20 9.15 1.00
CA ILE A 81 5.39 9.73 -0.34
C ILE A 81 4.05 9.96 -1.06
N SER A 82 2.99 9.25 -0.67
CA SER A 82 1.69 9.33 -1.33
C SER A 82 0.74 10.43 -0.81
N TYR A 83 1.14 11.19 0.22
CA TYR A 83 0.38 12.34 0.75
C TYR A 83 1.06 13.66 0.38
#